data_AF-A0A929BGW8-F1
#
_entry.id   AF-A0A929BGW8-F1
#
_cell.length_a   1.000
_cell.length_b   1.000
_cell.length_c   1.000
_cell.angle_alpha   90.00
_cell.angle_beta   90.00
_cell.angle_gamma   90.00
#
_symmetry.space_group_name_H-M   'P 1'
#
loop_
_entity.id
_entity.type
_entity.pdbx_description
1 polymer ?
#
loop_
_entity_poly.entity_id
_entity_poly.type
_entity_poly.pdbx_seq_one_letter_code
_entity_poly.pdbx_strand_id
1 'polypeptide(L)' 'MKSKQIEEQLKSLPTGPGVYLFKDEEGNVIYVGKAANLSNRARSYFGSPSSLSSKVQHLVSRIKELEF' A
#
# COMPACT_ATOMS: atom_id res chain seq x y z
N MET A 1 -7.94 10.05 -1.31
CA MET A 1 -9.05 9.20 -0.85
C MET A 1 -8.74 7.76 -1.23
N LYS A 2 -9.07 6.77 -0.40
CA LYS A 2 -8.83 5.36 -0.74
C LYS A 2 -9.84 4.92 -1.79
N SER A 3 -9.39 4.23 -2.83
CA SER A 3 -10.26 3.56 -3.79
C SER A 3 -10.87 2.33 -3.12
N LYS A 4 -12.16 2.05 -3.34
CA LYS A 4 -12.84 0.87 -2.77
C LYS A 4 -12.08 -0.44 -3.01
N GLN A 5 -11.47 -0.57 -4.20
CA GLN A 5 -10.62 -1.71 -4.59
C GLN A 5 -9.38 -1.88 -3.69
N ILE A 6 -8.65 -0.80 -3.41
CA ILE A 6 -7.47 -0.84 -2.53
C ILE A 6 -7.87 -1.22 -1.11
N GLU A 7 -9.03 -0.79 -0.63
CA GLU A 7 -9.51 -1.16 0.70
C GLU A 7 -9.79 -2.66 0.82
N GLU A 8 -10.32 -3.30 -0.23
CA GLU A 8 -10.52 -4.75 -0.25
C GLU A 8 -9.20 -5.52 -0.34
N GLN A 9 -8.26 -5.05 -1.17
CA GLN A 9 -6.91 -5.63 -1.25
C GLN A 9 -6.15 -5.52 0.09
N LEU A 10 -6.32 -4.41 0.82
CA LEU A 10 -5.75 -4.25 2.16
C LEU A 10 -6.39 -5.19 3.20
N LYS A 11 -7.61 -5.68 2.97
CA LYS A 11 -8.27 -6.66 3.85
C LYS A 11 -7.81 -8.09 3.57
N SER A 12 -7.47 -8.42 2.32
CA SER A 12 -6.99 -9.75 1.95
C SER A 12 -5.54 -10.02 2.36
N LEU A 13 -4.78 -8.98 2.73
CA LEU A 13 -3.40 -9.10 3.19
C LEU A 13 -3.25 -9.99 4.43
N PRO A 14 -2.29 -10.95 4.41
CA PRO A 14 -2.02 -11.82 5.55
C PRO A 14 -1.39 -11.03 6.70
N THR A 15 -1.59 -11.54 7.91
CA THR A 15 -0.98 -11.01 9.14
C THR A 15 0.41 -11.58 9.42
N GLY A 16 1.03 -12.24 8.44
CA GLY A 16 2.35 -12.85 8.53
C GLY A 16 3.45 -12.07 7.79
N PRO A 17 4.69 -12.58 7.86
CA PRO A 17 5.82 -11.98 7.17
C PRO A 17 5.73 -12.20 5.66
N GLY A 18 6.25 -11.24 4.89
CA GLY A 18 6.30 -11.35 3.45
C GLY A 18 6.76 -10.08 2.75
N VAL A 19 6.52 -10.05 1.44
CA VAL A 19 6.83 -8.93 0.55
C VAL A 19 5.53 -8.49 -0.12
N TYR A 20 5.36 -7.19 -0.36
CA TYR A 20 4.24 -6.64 -1.11
C TYR A 20 4.73 -5.60 -2.12
N LEU A 21 3.95 -5.41 -3.18
CA LEU A 21 4.23 -4.50 -4.26
C LEU A 21 3.08 -3.49 -4.39
N PHE A 22 3.42 -2.23 -4.64
CA PHE A 22 2.46 -1.24 -5.12
C PHE A 22 2.72 -0.99 -6.59
N LYS A 23 1.63 -0.95 -7.36
CA LYS A 23 1.66 -0.64 -8.79
C LYS A 23 0.85 0.61 -9.11
N ASP A 24 1.22 1.30 -10.18
CA ASP A 24 0.49 2.44 -10.72
C ASP A 24 -0.63 2.03 -11.72
N GLU A 25 -1.24 3.02 -12.38
CA GLU A 25 -2.37 2.81 -13.32
C GLU A 25 -1.98 1.95 -14.53
N GLU A 26 -0.70 1.94 -14.88
CA GLU A 26 -0.16 1.20 -16.01
C GLU A 26 0.31 -0.20 -15.60
N GLY A 27 0.18 -0.55 -14.31
CA GLY A 27 0.65 -1.82 -13.75
C GLY A 27 2.15 -1.84 -13.44
N ASN A 28 2.85 -0.69 -13.51
CA ASN A 28 4.27 -0.63 -13.21
C ASN A 28 4.49 -0.72 -11.69
N VAL A 29 5.45 -1.54 -11.25
CA VAL A 29 5.86 -1.60 -9.85
C VAL A 29 6.58 -0.30 -9.47
N ILE A 30 5.97 0.49 -8.58
CA ILE A 30 6.51 1.76 -8.11
C ILE A 30 7.10 1.67 -6.69
N TYR A 31 6.80 0.58 -5.97
CA TYR A 31 7.32 0.34 -4.64
C TYR A 31 7.29 -1.15 -4.27
N VAL A 32 8.33 -1.61 -3.59
CA VAL A 32 8.41 -2.95 -2.99
C VAL A 32 8.69 -2.79 -1.50
N GLY A 33 7.86 -3.41 -0.67
CA GLY A 33 8.00 -3.39 0.79
C GLY A 33 8.08 -4.80 1.35
N LYS A 34 8.89 -4.99 2.40
CA LYS A 34 8.89 -6.22 3.20
C LYS A 34 8.41 -5.90 4.62
N ALA A 35 7.72 -6.84 5.24
CA ALA A 35 7.25 -6.67 6.61
C ALA A 35 7.16 -8.01 7.34
N ALA A 36 7.25 -7.97 8.67
CA ALA A 36 6.90 -9.10 9.53
C ALA A 36 5.38 -9.34 9.62
N ASN A 37 4.58 -8.30 9.33
CA ASN A 37 3.14 -8.37 9.22
C ASN A 37 2.73 -7.46 8.04
N LEU A 38 2.36 -8.07 6.92
CA LEU A 38 2.04 -7.33 5.70
C LEU A 38 0.82 -6.41 5.88
N SER A 39 -0.23 -6.93 6.51
CA SER A 39 -1.48 -6.21 6.77
C SER A 39 -1.26 -4.88 7.51
N ASN A 40 -0.51 -4.89 8.61
CA ASN A 40 -0.22 -3.69 9.38
C ASN A 40 0.68 -2.72 8.59
N ARG A 41 1.70 -3.23 7.91
CA ARG A 41 2.66 -2.38 7.21
C ARG A 41 2.02 -1.66 6.03
N ALA A 42 1.28 -2.36 5.19
CA ALA A 42 0.64 -1.76 4.02
C ALA A 42 -0.41 -0.71 4.43
N ARG A 43 -1.23 -0.99 5.46
CA ARG A 43 -2.23 -0.04 5.96
C ARG A 43 -1.64 1.26 6.48
N SER A 44 -0.40 1.24 6.98
CA SER A 44 0.31 2.43 7.46
C SER A 44 0.51 3.49 6.37
N TYR A 45 0.57 3.11 5.09
CA TYR A 45 0.68 4.06 3.97
C TYR A 45 -0.64 4.78 3.69
N PHE A 46 -1.77 4.20 4.09
CA PHE A 46 -3.10 4.74 3.86
C PHE A 46 -3.74 5.27 5.16
N GLY A 47 -2.92 5.64 6.15
CA GLY A 47 -3.35 6.32 7.37
C GLY A 47 -3.68 7.80 7.13
N SER A 48 -3.82 8.56 8.21
CA SER A 48 -4.07 10.01 8.14
C SER A 48 -2.96 10.73 7.36
N PRO A 49 -3.28 11.57 6.34
CA PRO A 49 -2.27 12.27 5.54
C PRO A 49 -1.33 13.14 6.35
N SER A 50 -1.83 13.78 7.42
CA SER A 50 -1.05 14.64 8.33
C SER A 50 0.06 13.89 9.06
N SER A 51 -0.01 12.56 9.14
CA SER A 51 1.00 11.69 9.75
C SER A 51 2.00 11.13 8.73
N LEU A 52 1.84 11.43 7.44
CA LEU A 52 2.66 10.92 6.36
C LEU A 52 3.58 12.01 5.80
N SER A 53 4.83 11.66 5.53
CA SER A 53 5.76 12.53 4.78
C SER A 53 5.21 12.82 3.38
N SER A 54 5.49 14.01 2.83
CA SER A 54 5.13 14.41 1.47
C SER A 54 5.51 13.36 0.41
N LYS A 55 6.66 12.69 0.59
CA LYS A 55 7.09 11.60 -0.32
C LYS A 55 6.13 10.41 -0.28
N VAL A 56 5.67 10.03 0.91
CA VAL A 56 4.73 8.91 1.09
C VAL A 56 3.36 9.29 0.56
N GLN A 57 2.91 10.52 0.78
CA GLN A 57 1.65 11.02 0.20
C GLN A 57 1.68 10.98 -1.33
N HIS A 58 2.80 11.41 -1.94
CA HIS A 58 2.97 11.34 -3.39
C HIS A 58 2.97 9.90 -3.89
N LEU A 59 3.71 9.00 -3.22
CA LEU A 59 3.66 7.57 -3.53
C LEU A 59 2.22 7.05 -3.50
N VAL A 60 1.49 7.30 -2.42
CA VAL A 60 0.12 6.82 -2.20
C VAL A 60 -0.84 7.34 -3.27
N SER A 61 -0.66 8.58 -3.74
CA SER A 61 -1.49 9.13 -4.83
C SER A 61 -1.35 8.38 -6.16
N ARG A 62 -0.22 7.67 -6.36
CA ARG A 62 0.05 6.90 -7.58
C ARG A 62 -0.35 5.43 -7.46
N ILE A 63 -0.64 4.92 -6.26
CA ILE A 63 -0.97 3.51 -6.05
C ILE A 63 -2.36 3.21 -6.58
N LYS A 64 -2.48 2.16 -7.37
CA LYS A 64 -3.74 1.68 -7.96
C LYS A 64 -3.99 0.21 -7.73
N GLU A 65 -2.92 -0.55 -7.55
CA GLU A 65 -2.97 -1.96 -7.22
C GLU A 65 -1.95 -2.31 -6.14
N LEU A 66 -2.34 -3.25 -5.27
CA LEU A 66 -1.48 -3.91 -4.31
C LEU A 66 -1.43 -5.41 -4.58
N GLU A 67 -0.23 -5.98 -4.57
CA GLU A 67 0.06 -7.41 -4.77
C GLU A 67 0.97 -7.94 -3.65
N PHE A 68 0.83 -9.20 -3.24
CA PHE A 68 1.59 -9.83 -2.15
C PHE A 68 1.67 -11.35 -2.28
#